data_AF-A0A699WAG9-F1
#
_entry.id   AF-A0A699WAG9-F1
#
_cell.length_a   1.000
_cell.length_b   1.000
_cell.length_c   1.000
_cell.angle_alpha   90.00
_cell.angle_beta   90.00
_cell.angle_gamma   90.00
#
_symmetry.space_group_name_H-M   'P 1'
#
loop_
_entity.id
_entity.type
_entity.pdbx_description
1 polymer ?
#
loop_
_entity_poly.entity_id
_entity_poly.type
_entity_poly.pdbx_seq_one_letter_code
_entity_poly.pdbx_strand_id
1 'polypeptide(L)' 'EFPEVFPDDLSGLPPIRKVEFRIDLIPGALPIAKAPYRVAPSKMSELSNQLRELQEKFH' A
#
# COMPACT_ATOMS: atom_id res chain seq x y z
N GLU A 1 -22.78 -1.79 -14.69
CA GLU A 1 -21.47 -1.95 -14.01
C GLU A 1 -20.92 -0.57 -13.67
N PHE A 2 -20.04 -0.48 -12.67
CA PHE A 2 -19.38 0.76 -12.24
C PHE A 2 -17.87 0.69 -12.56
N PRO A 3 -17.48 0.75 -13.84
CA PRO A 3 -16.08 0.58 -14.25
C PRO A 3 -15.16 1.67 -13.69
N GLU A 4 -15.71 2.84 -13.32
CA GLU A 4 -14.97 3.91 -12.65
C GLU A 4 -14.74 3.67 -11.15
N VAL A 5 -15.58 2.83 -10.50
CA VAL A 5 -15.49 2.54 -9.06
C VAL A 5 -14.63 1.30 -8.81
N PHE A 6 -14.62 0.35 -9.75
CA PHE A 6 -13.84 -0.88 -9.70
C PHE A 6 -13.10 -1.09 -11.04
N PRO A 7 -12.10 -0.25 -11.36
CA PRO A 7 -11.30 -0.49 -12.55
C PRO A 7 -10.47 -1.77 -12.37
N ASP A 8 -10.26 -2.52 -13.47
CA ASP A 8 -9.42 -3.72 -13.50
C ASP A 8 -7.96 -3.42 -13.14
N ASP A 9 -7.55 -2.16 -13.26
CA ASP A 9 -6.22 -1.68 -12.95
C ASP A 9 -6.28 -0.43 -12.06
N LEU A 10 -5.39 -0.33 -11.08
CA LEU A 10 -5.36 0.81 -10.15
C LEU A 10 -4.76 2.02 -10.88
N SER A 11 -5.60 2.97 -11.27
CA SER A 11 -5.28 4.15 -12.10
C SER A 11 -4.30 5.16 -11.49
N GLY A 12 -3.81 4.92 -10.28
CA GLY A 12 -2.83 5.75 -9.60
C GLY A 12 -3.12 5.87 -8.12
N LEU A 13 -2.49 6.85 -7.47
CA LEU A 13 -2.81 7.19 -6.09
C LEU A 13 -4.22 7.77 -5.99
N PRO A 14 -4.91 7.58 -4.87
CA PRO A 14 -6.16 8.29 -4.64
C PRO A 14 -5.90 9.81 -4.78
N PRO A 15 -6.83 10.56 -5.36
CA PRO A 15 -6.68 12.00 -5.51
C PRO A 15 -6.41 12.65 -4.15
N ILE A 16 -5.62 13.73 -4.15
CA ILE A 16 -5.29 14.50 -2.94
C ILE A 16 -6.60 14.86 -2.25
N ARG A 17 -6.82 14.27 -1.08
CA ARG A 17 -8.01 14.53 -0.28
C ARG A 17 -7.84 15.89 0.39
N LYS A 18 -8.92 16.68 0.46
CA LYS A 18 -8.93 17.99 1.15
C LYS A 18 -8.66 17.89 2.65
N VAL A 19 -8.78 16.69 3.22
CA VAL A 19 -8.54 16.40 4.63
C VAL A 19 -7.29 15.55 4.75
N GLU A 20 -6.37 15.97 5.61
CA GLU A 20 -5.17 15.23 5.95
C GLU A 20 -5.53 14.04 6.84
N PHE A 21 -5.05 12.86 6.47
CA PHE A 21 -5.22 11.65 7.28
C PHE A 21 -4.12 11.62 8.33
N ARG A 22 -4.51 11.62 9.61
CA ARG A 22 -3.58 11.48 10.74
C ARG A 22 -3.79 10.12 11.40
N ILE A 23 -2.69 9.47 11.77
CA ILE A 23 -2.72 8.27 12.60
C ILE A 23 -2.44 8.71 14.03
N ASP A 24 -3.50 8.87 14.82
CA ASP A 24 -3.36 9.21 16.23
C ASP A 24 -3.08 7.95 17.05
N LEU A 25 -2.02 8.00 17.86
CA LEU A 25 -1.65 6.92 18.75
C LEU A 25 -2.33 7.10 20.11
N ILE A 26 -2.82 6.01 20.69
CA ILE A 26 -3.25 6.02 22.09
C ILE A 26 -2.04 6.28 23.00
N PRO A 27 -2.20 7.02 24.11
CA PRO A 27 -1.11 7.24 25.06
C PRO A 27 -0.48 5.92 25.52
N GLY A 28 0.86 5.82 25.40
CA GLY A 28 1.61 4.62 25.75
C GLY A 28 1.76 3.59 24.63
N ALA A 29 1.20 3.81 23.44
CA ALA A 29 1.49 2.97 22.28
C ALA A 29 2.97 3.11 21.86
N LEU A 30 3.61 1.98 21.60
CA LEU A 30 5.00 1.90 21.14
C LEU A 30 5.04 1.32 19.71
N PRO A 31 6.00 1.74 18.87
CA PRO A 31 6.21 1.12 17.56
C PRO A 31 6.49 -0.38 17.70
N ILE A 32 5.90 -1.18 16.82
CA ILE A 32 6.12 -2.63 16.80
C ILE A 32 6.92 -2.99 15.55
N ALA A 33 8.08 -3.60 15.76
CA ALA A 33 8.87 -4.21 14.69
C ALA A 33 8.70 -5.74 14.76
N LYS A 34 8.21 -6.35 13.67
CA LYS A 34 8.12 -7.81 13.52
C LYS A 34 8.89 -8.24 12.29
N ALA A 35 9.56 -9.39 12.37
CA ALA A 35 10.19 -9.99 11.21
C ALA A 35 9.12 -10.42 10.19
N PRO A 36 9.36 -10.26 8.88
CA PRO A 36 8.48 -10.82 7.86
C PRO A 36 8.37 -12.34 7.98
N TYR A 37 7.21 -12.88 7.64
CA TYR A 37 7.05 -14.32 7.53
C TYR A 37 7.86 -14.88 6.35
N ARG A 38 8.17 -16.17 6.40
CA ARG A 38 8.76 -16.86 5.25
C ARG A 38 7.73 -16.92 4.12
N VAL A 39 8.15 -16.48 2.94
CA VAL A 39 7.35 -16.47 1.71
C VAL A 39 8.10 -17.29 0.67
N ALA A 40 7.37 -18.02 -0.17
CA ALA A 40 7.97 -18.78 -1.27
C ALA A 40 8.68 -17.84 -2.27
N PRO A 41 9.75 -18.27 -2.95
CA PRO A 41 10.49 -17.42 -3.89
C PRO A 41 9.62 -16.77 -4.98
N SER A 42 8.63 -17.51 -5.52
CA SER A 42 7.70 -16.98 -6.54
C SER A 42 6.85 -15.83 -6.00
N LYS A 43 6.32 -15.97 -4.78
CA LYS A 43 5.53 -14.94 -4.10
C LYS A 43 6.37 -13.75 -3.67
N MET A 44 7.64 -13.95 -3.32
CA MET A 44 8.56 -12.85 -3.06
C MET A 44 8.83 -12.03 -4.32
N SER A 45 9.05 -12.68 -5.47
CA SER A 45 9.22 -11.98 -6.75
C SER A 45 7.99 -11.18 -7.16
N GLU A 46 6.80 -11.74 -6.98
CA GLU A 46 5.53 -11.04 -7.22
C GLU A 46 5.41 -9.78 -6.35
N LEU A 47 5.68 -9.92 -5.05
CA LEU A 47 5.65 -8.80 -4.11
C LEU A 47 6.68 -7.71 -4.48
N SER A 48 7.90 -8.09 -4.85
CA SER A 48 8.91 -7.13 -5.29
C SER A 48 8.49 -6.34 -6.53
N ASN A 49 7.86 -6.99 -7.51
CA ASN A 49 7.33 -6.32 -8.70
C ASN A 49 6.22 -5.32 -8.34
N GLN A 50 5.27 -5.72 -7.49
CA GLN A 50 4.20 -4.84 -7.01
C GLN A 50 4.74 -3.61 -6.28
N LEU A 51 5.77 -3.80 -5.43
CA LEU A 51 6.42 -2.69 -4.73
C LEU A 51 7.12 -1.73 -5.70
N ARG A 52 7.79 -2.24 -6.75
CA ARG A 52 8.42 -1.41 -7.78
C ARG A 52 7.38 -0.58 -8.54
N GLU A 53 6.32 -1.23 -9.04
CA GLU A 53 5.23 -0.55 -9.75
C GLU A 53 4.60 0.54 -8.87
N LEU A 54 4.41 0.25 -7.58
CA LEU A 54 3.90 1.23 -6.64
C LEU A 54 4.86 2.41 -6.49
N GLN A 55 6.17 2.18 -6.34
CA GLN A 55 7.17 3.24 -6.25
C GLN A 55 7.18 4.12 -7.50
N GLU A 56 7.10 3.54 -8.68
CA GLU A 56 7.01 4.27 -9.96
C GLU A 56 5.76 5.14 -10.03
N LYS A 57 4.63 4.72 -9.45
CA LYS A 57 3.40 5.54 -9.36
C LYS A 57 3.52 6.73 -8.39
N PHE A 58 4.46 6.70 -7.45
CA PHE A 58 4.71 7.79 -6.49
C PHE A 58 5.77 8.81 -6.96
N HIS A 59 6.50 8.52 -8.05
CA HIS A 59 7.48 9.44 -8.66
C HIS A 59 6.83 10.20 -9.82
#